data_AF-A0A1F9GTD9-F1
#
_entry.id   AF-A0A1F9GTD9-F1
#
_cell.length_a   1.000
_cell.length_b   1.000
_cell.length_c   1.000
_cell.angle_alpha   90.00
_cell.angle_beta   90.00
_cell.angle_gamma   90.00
#
_symmetry.space_group_name_H-M   'P 1'
#
loop_
_entity.id
_entity.type
_entity.pdbx_description
1 polymer ?
#
loop_
_entity_poly.entity_id
_entity_poly.type
_entity_poly.pdbx_seq_one_letter_code
_entity_poly.pdbx_strand_id
1 'polypeptide(L)'
;MNQLNVRNIAIIAHVDHGKTTLVDALLKQTGAYSFKEGEETVMDSFDLERERGITIFSKNASLIYNNIKINIIDTPGHADFGSEVERTLKMVDGVLLLVDAVEGPKPQTKFVLKKSLALGLKPILVVNKIDRPHVRADEVVNKTFDLFCELNANDEQLGFPIVYASGRSGIATVDLKKEAKDLIPLLDTIVKYVPPPMVDPTRPFQMQVTMLDYDDYVGTLAIGRIVHGKVRVGETIACVKSINKSISGKVTKIMMYKGLSRVSVEEAMAGDIVALAGIEDMQVSDTLTSMTNKIPLPPLDIDEPTLSMNFSNNSSPLSGKDGGKFLTLRQIKERLEHEAKVNVGVKVEPVDNGERLKVSGRGELHLSILIETMRREGYELEVSPPKVIYKEINGKVHEPIELLSIEVPPGFQGIIIQALGPRKALLKETHNTSSGTLEMEFLISSRSLLGFRSEFLTLTRGTGIIYSNFHSYQPYWGELQPKRLTGVLISHEPGKATAYSLWGLQDRGEIFIHPGDAVYEGMIIGVHNKGNDLTVNVIRGKKLTNIRAASADEAIQLIKPRVMTLEFAIAFIEEDELVEITPKSIRLRKRYLTKSDRDRFDRKIKS
;
A
#
# COMPACT_ATOMS: atom_id res chain seq x y z
N MET A 1 17.03 30.35 -7.97
CA MET A 1 15.69 30.86 -8.36
C MET A 1 15.14 31.67 -7.20
N ASN A 2 14.25 32.63 -7.43
CA ASN A 2 13.60 33.33 -6.31
C ASN A 2 12.62 32.37 -5.62
N GLN A 3 12.60 32.31 -4.28
CA GLN A 3 11.75 31.37 -3.52
C GLN A 3 10.25 31.58 -3.76
N LEU A 4 9.88 32.80 -4.15
CA LEU A 4 8.52 33.17 -4.57
C LEU A 4 8.05 32.42 -5.84
N ASN A 5 8.98 31.83 -6.59
CA ASN A 5 8.71 31.13 -7.85
C ASN A 5 8.69 29.61 -7.69
N VAL A 6 8.42 29.08 -6.50
CA VAL A 6 8.22 27.64 -6.27
C VAL A 6 6.79 27.39 -5.80
N ARG A 7 6.17 26.32 -6.28
CA ARG A 7 4.90 25.78 -5.79
C ARG A 7 5.06 24.29 -5.54
N ASN A 8 4.79 23.83 -4.33
CA ASN A 8 4.82 22.41 -3.99
C ASN A 8 3.38 21.96 -3.78
N ILE A 9 2.90 21.02 -4.59
CA ILE A 9 1.53 20.52 -4.52
C ILE A 9 1.50 19.00 -4.40
N ALA A 10 0.56 18.49 -3.60
CA ALA A 10 0.22 17.08 -3.59
C ALA A 10 -1.04 16.82 -4.41
N ILE A 11 -1.14 15.68 -5.08
CA ILE A 11 -2.39 15.27 -5.75
C ILE A 11 -3.07 14.16 -4.95
N ILE A 12 -4.33 14.38 -4.62
CA ILE A 12 -5.21 13.46 -3.90
C ILE A 12 -6.30 13.02 -4.88
N ALA A 13 -6.39 11.72 -5.15
CA ALA A 13 -7.36 11.20 -6.10
C ALA A 13 -7.76 9.77 -5.74
N HIS A 14 -8.96 9.37 -6.16
CA HIS A 14 -9.33 7.97 -6.16
C HIS A 14 -8.65 7.24 -7.34
N VAL A 15 -8.49 5.93 -7.18
CA VAL A 15 -7.95 4.96 -8.14
C VAL A 15 -8.30 5.32 -9.60
N ASP A 16 -9.58 5.52 -9.87
CA ASP A 16 -10.08 5.70 -11.23
C ASP A 16 -10.34 7.16 -11.59
N HIS A 17 -9.98 8.14 -10.78
CA HIS A 17 -10.27 9.55 -11.09
C HIS A 17 -9.28 10.18 -12.07
N GLY A 18 -8.31 9.42 -12.58
CA GLY A 18 -7.42 9.84 -13.67
C GLY A 18 -6.27 10.75 -13.23
N LYS A 19 -5.71 10.52 -12.04
CA LYS A 19 -4.57 11.28 -11.49
C LYS A 19 -3.37 11.26 -12.43
N THR A 20 -2.94 10.06 -12.76
CA THR A 20 -1.78 9.79 -13.61
C THR A 20 -1.96 10.40 -14.99
N THR A 21 -3.13 10.20 -15.59
CA THR A 21 -3.49 10.79 -16.89
C THR A 21 -3.42 12.33 -16.86
N LEU A 22 -3.88 12.96 -15.78
CA LEU A 22 -3.81 14.42 -15.65
C LEU A 22 -2.36 14.90 -15.48
N VAL A 23 -1.55 14.23 -14.65
CA VAL A 23 -0.14 14.59 -14.46
C VAL A 23 0.64 14.43 -15.76
N ASP A 24 0.45 13.33 -16.49
CA ASP A 24 1.10 13.08 -17.77
C ASP A 24 0.72 14.14 -18.81
N ALA A 25 -0.55 14.54 -18.85
CA ALA A 25 -1.00 15.63 -19.71
C ALA A 25 -0.35 16.99 -19.36
N LEU A 26 -0.18 17.29 -18.07
CA LEU A 26 0.54 18.48 -17.61
C LEU A 26 2.02 18.44 -18.02
N LEU A 27 2.69 17.29 -17.86
CA LEU A 27 4.08 17.10 -18.26
C LEU A 27 4.28 17.25 -19.77
N LYS A 28 3.35 16.70 -20.57
CA LYS A 28 3.37 16.80 -22.03
C LYS A 28 3.20 18.24 -22.50
N GLN A 29 2.20 18.96 -21.98
CA GLN A 29 1.91 20.33 -22.41
C GLN A 29 2.96 21.35 -21.98
N THR A 30 3.60 21.13 -20.84
CA THR A 30 4.68 22.01 -20.37
C THR A 30 6.03 21.69 -21.01
N GLY A 31 6.11 20.63 -21.84
CA GLY A 31 7.36 20.14 -22.41
C GLY A 31 8.34 19.59 -21.36
N ALA A 32 7.87 19.33 -20.14
CA ALA A 32 8.67 18.80 -19.05
C ALA A 32 9.07 17.33 -19.28
N TYR A 33 8.33 16.62 -20.14
CA TYR A 33 8.64 15.25 -20.55
C TYR A 33 8.30 15.03 -22.03
N SER A 34 9.21 14.38 -22.76
CA SER A 34 8.99 13.93 -24.14
C SER A 34 8.65 12.45 -24.15
N PHE A 35 7.38 12.14 -24.36
CA PHE A 35 6.87 10.75 -24.44
C PHE A 35 7.39 10.07 -25.71
N LYS A 36 7.79 8.80 -25.61
CA LYS A 36 8.13 7.97 -26.78
C LYS A 36 6.84 7.54 -27.52
N GLU A 37 6.96 7.19 -28.81
CA GLU A 37 5.81 6.64 -29.55
C GLU A 37 5.25 5.39 -28.86
N GLY A 38 3.95 5.41 -28.55
CA GLY A 38 3.26 4.31 -27.85
C GLY A 38 3.28 4.37 -26.31
N GLU A 39 3.92 5.39 -25.71
CA GLU A 39 3.97 5.58 -24.26
C GLU A 39 2.77 6.42 -23.77
N GLU A 40 1.75 5.77 -23.20
CA GLU A 40 0.50 6.44 -22.81
C GLU A 40 0.49 6.99 -21.37
N THR A 41 1.22 6.36 -20.43
CA THR A 41 1.33 6.84 -19.04
C THR A 41 2.72 6.56 -18.45
N VAL A 42 3.31 7.51 -17.73
CA VAL A 42 4.68 7.39 -17.18
C VAL A 42 4.68 7.41 -15.66
N MET A 43 3.71 8.08 -15.04
CA MET A 43 3.59 8.13 -13.58
C MET A 43 3.18 6.78 -12.96
N ASP A 44 2.27 6.01 -13.59
CA ASP A 44 1.87 4.66 -13.16
C ASP A 44 2.76 3.60 -13.81
N SER A 45 4.07 3.69 -13.65
CA SER A 45 5.00 2.70 -14.18
C SER A 45 5.00 1.36 -13.42
N PHE A 46 4.38 1.31 -12.24
CA PHE A 46 4.39 0.12 -11.39
C PHE A 46 3.11 -0.68 -11.62
N ASP A 47 3.22 -1.86 -12.24
CA ASP A 47 2.08 -2.70 -12.62
C ASP A 47 1.13 -3.02 -11.44
N LEU A 48 1.70 -3.10 -10.24
CA LEU A 48 1.01 -3.31 -8.97
C LEU A 48 0.05 -2.15 -8.60
N GLU A 49 0.41 -0.90 -8.94
CA GLU A 49 -0.45 0.28 -8.72
C GLU A 49 -1.66 0.22 -9.65
N ARG A 50 -1.47 -0.21 -10.91
CA ARG A 50 -2.55 -0.35 -11.90
C ARG A 50 -3.53 -1.47 -11.53
N GLU A 51 -3.01 -2.63 -11.11
CA GLU A 51 -3.85 -3.79 -10.79
C GLU A 51 -4.66 -3.63 -9.51
N ARG A 52 -4.07 -3.00 -8.49
CA ARG A 52 -4.77 -2.73 -7.22
C ARG A 52 -5.53 -1.41 -7.24
N GLY A 53 -5.24 -0.59 -8.24
CA GLY A 53 -5.80 0.73 -8.40
C GLY A 53 -5.26 1.80 -7.44
N ILE A 54 -4.40 1.45 -6.49
CA ILE A 54 -3.91 2.38 -5.48
C ILE A 54 -2.52 2.89 -5.85
N THR A 55 -2.25 4.17 -5.57
CA THR A 55 -0.87 4.65 -5.51
C THR A 55 -0.21 4.11 -4.25
N ILE A 56 0.91 3.43 -4.44
CA ILE A 56 1.64 2.72 -3.39
C ILE A 56 2.84 3.55 -2.97
N PHE A 57 3.56 4.13 -3.93
CA PHE A 57 4.77 4.91 -3.64
C PHE A 57 4.58 6.36 -4.05
N SER A 58 5.08 7.26 -3.22
CA SER A 58 5.09 8.68 -3.53
C SER A 58 6.11 8.98 -4.64
N LYS A 59 5.65 9.53 -5.78
CA LYS A 59 6.53 9.94 -6.91
C LYS A 59 6.55 11.46 -7.04
N ASN A 60 7.74 12.02 -7.21
CA ASN A 60 7.92 13.45 -7.40
C ASN A 60 8.14 13.77 -8.88
N ALA A 61 7.33 14.68 -9.41
CA ALA A 61 7.51 15.27 -10.72
C ALA A 61 7.71 16.79 -10.57
N SER A 62 8.31 17.42 -11.57
CA SER A 62 8.40 18.88 -11.60
C SER A 62 8.26 19.43 -13.00
N LEU A 63 7.60 20.58 -13.09
CA LEU A 63 7.42 21.31 -14.35
C LEU A 63 7.74 22.79 -14.14
N ILE A 64 8.03 23.49 -15.22
CA ILE A 64 8.27 24.94 -15.22
C ILE A 64 7.14 25.59 -15.99
N TYR A 65 6.46 26.55 -15.36
CA TYR A 65 5.38 27.32 -15.96
C TYR A 65 5.59 28.81 -15.63
N ASN A 66 5.70 29.68 -16.64
CA ASN A 66 5.93 31.12 -16.46
C ASN A 66 7.10 31.46 -15.49
N ASN A 67 8.24 30.76 -15.62
CA ASN A 67 9.41 30.87 -14.73
C ASN A 67 9.15 30.48 -13.25
N ILE A 68 8.03 29.81 -12.98
CA ILE A 68 7.67 29.23 -11.69
C ILE A 68 7.87 27.71 -11.77
N LYS A 69 8.60 27.16 -10.81
CA LYS A 69 8.77 25.71 -10.66
C LYS A 69 7.59 25.15 -9.87
N ILE A 70 6.86 24.23 -10.46
CA ILE A 70 5.78 23.50 -9.79
C ILE A 70 6.27 22.08 -9.55
N ASN A 71 6.43 21.72 -8.28
CA ASN A 71 6.70 20.35 -7.85
C ASN A 71 5.37 19.67 -7.56
N ILE A 72 5.15 18.53 -8.21
CA ILE A 72 3.98 17.69 -8.04
C ILE A 72 4.43 16.46 -7.28
N ILE A 73 3.84 16.25 -6.12
CA ILE A 73 4.08 15.08 -5.31
C ILE A 73 2.86 14.18 -5.38
N ASP A 74 3.07 12.98 -5.88
CA ASP A 74 2.02 11.99 -5.87
C ASP A 74 1.89 11.37 -4.47
N THR A 75 0.68 11.35 -3.91
CA THR A 75 0.43 10.79 -2.57
C THR A 75 -0.24 9.42 -2.68
N PRO A 76 0.18 8.43 -1.86
CA PRO A 76 -0.54 7.17 -1.70
C PRO A 76 -1.99 7.43 -1.27
N GLY A 77 -2.95 6.83 -1.96
CA GLY A 77 -4.38 7.01 -1.67
C GLY A 77 -4.90 6.09 -0.57
N HIS A 78 -4.10 5.14 -0.09
CA HIS A 78 -4.55 4.06 0.78
C HIS A 78 -4.08 4.25 2.24
N ALA A 79 -4.97 3.98 3.21
CA ALA A 79 -4.76 4.24 4.63
C ALA A 79 -3.53 3.53 5.24
N ASP A 80 -3.19 2.32 4.78
CA ASP A 80 -2.01 1.57 5.22
C ASP A 80 -0.66 2.29 5.00
N PHE A 81 -0.67 3.38 4.22
CA PHE A 81 0.47 4.26 4.01
C PHE A 81 0.34 5.58 4.79
N GLY A 82 -0.42 5.61 5.89
CA GLY A 82 -0.74 6.80 6.68
C GLY A 82 0.44 7.70 7.01
N SER A 83 1.49 7.18 7.66
CA SER A 83 2.69 8.00 7.91
C SER A 83 3.43 8.41 6.64
N GLU A 84 3.38 7.63 5.57
CA GLU A 84 3.97 8.06 4.30
C GLU A 84 3.21 9.26 3.73
N VAL A 85 1.88 9.20 3.75
CA VAL A 85 1.01 10.30 3.36
C VAL A 85 1.30 11.56 4.17
N GLU A 86 1.37 11.46 5.50
CA GLU A 86 1.64 12.63 6.35
C GLU A 86 3.02 13.25 6.09
N ARG A 87 4.06 12.42 5.95
CA ARG A 87 5.41 12.86 5.61
C ARG A 87 5.42 13.59 4.27
N THR A 88 4.70 13.06 3.30
CA THR A 88 4.58 13.63 1.96
C THR A 88 3.84 14.96 1.96
N LEU A 89 2.73 15.05 2.72
CA LEU A 89 1.96 16.27 2.86
C LEU A 89 2.75 17.40 3.56
N LYS A 90 3.71 17.08 4.42
CA LYS A 90 4.62 18.08 5.03
C LYS A 90 5.63 18.70 4.06
N MET A 91 5.81 18.14 2.86
CA MET A 91 6.66 18.72 1.81
C MET A 91 5.93 19.72 0.91
N VAL A 92 4.59 19.77 0.97
CA VAL A 92 3.78 20.59 0.05
C VAL A 92 3.14 21.77 0.76
N ASP A 93 2.67 22.73 -0.04
CA ASP A 93 2.05 23.97 0.41
C ASP A 93 0.58 24.08 -0.07
N GLY A 94 0.12 23.15 -0.92
CA GLY A 94 -1.26 23.03 -1.37
C GLY A 94 -1.59 21.61 -1.87
N VAL A 95 -2.87 21.34 -2.08
CA VAL A 95 -3.35 20.04 -2.56
C VAL A 95 -4.30 20.18 -3.75
N LEU A 96 -4.15 19.31 -4.75
CA LEU A 96 -5.12 19.14 -5.83
C LEU A 96 -6.00 17.94 -5.49
N LEU A 97 -7.28 18.19 -5.21
CA LEU A 97 -8.26 17.12 -5.03
C LEU A 97 -8.91 16.79 -6.37
N LEU A 98 -8.65 15.60 -6.89
CA LEU A 98 -9.17 15.15 -8.18
C LEU A 98 -10.43 14.29 -7.99
N VAL A 99 -11.54 14.76 -8.56
CA VAL A 99 -12.85 14.12 -8.44
C VAL A 99 -13.44 13.86 -9.81
N ASP A 100 -13.94 12.66 -10.06
CA ASP A 100 -14.60 12.33 -11.34
C ASP A 100 -15.94 13.08 -11.47
N ALA A 101 -16.16 13.73 -12.60
CA ALA A 101 -17.32 14.58 -12.89
C ALA A 101 -18.65 13.80 -13.01
N VAL A 102 -18.61 12.48 -13.08
CA VAL A 102 -19.77 11.59 -13.13
C VAL A 102 -19.95 10.90 -11.77
N GLU A 103 -18.87 10.41 -11.16
CA GLU A 103 -18.96 9.57 -9.96
C GLU A 103 -18.99 10.37 -8.65
N GLY A 104 -18.32 11.54 -8.62
CA GLY A 104 -18.18 12.34 -7.41
C GLY A 104 -17.09 11.85 -6.44
N PRO A 105 -16.98 12.48 -5.25
CA PRO A 105 -15.94 12.14 -4.28
C PRO A 105 -16.11 10.71 -3.77
N LYS A 106 -14.99 10.01 -3.53
CA LYS A 106 -14.99 8.61 -3.09
C LYS A 106 -14.42 8.48 -1.69
N PRO A 107 -14.86 7.49 -0.91
CA PRO A 107 -14.41 7.31 0.46
C PRO A 107 -12.89 7.16 0.63
N GLN A 108 -12.22 6.53 -0.34
CA GLN A 108 -10.78 6.30 -0.29
C GLN A 108 -9.98 7.62 -0.23
N THR A 109 -10.49 8.70 -0.84
CA THR A 109 -9.82 10.02 -0.80
C THR A 109 -10.03 10.75 0.53
N LYS A 110 -11.04 10.36 1.32
CA LYS A 110 -11.42 11.02 2.59
C LYS A 110 -10.28 11.02 3.60
N PHE A 111 -9.52 9.92 3.68
CA PHE A 111 -8.40 9.79 4.62
C PHE A 111 -7.28 10.81 4.35
N VAL A 112 -6.75 10.82 3.12
CA VAL A 112 -5.67 11.73 2.73
C VAL A 112 -6.14 13.18 2.79
N LEU A 113 -7.38 13.44 2.35
CA LEU A 113 -7.99 14.76 2.43
C LEU A 113 -8.10 15.25 3.88
N LYS A 114 -8.61 14.43 4.81
CA LYS A 114 -8.72 14.76 6.24
C LYS A 114 -7.36 15.17 6.82
N LYS A 115 -6.30 14.41 6.51
CA LYS A 115 -4.93 14.72 6.94
C LYS A 115 -4.41 16.02 6.32
N SER A 116 -4.67 16.26 5.04
CA SER A 116 -4.27 17.50 4.36
C SER A 116 -4.96 18.75 4.94
N LEU A 117 -6.25 18.64 5.26
CA LEU A 117 -7.03 19.72 5.86
C LEU A 117 -6.56 20.02 7.28
N ALA A 118 -6.27 18.98 8.07
CA ALA A 118 -5.72 19.12 9.42
C ALA A 118 -4.34 19.80 9.44
N LEU A 119 -3.55 19.68 8.36
CA LEU A 119 -2.29 20.39 8.18
C LEU A 119 -2.46 21.84 7.70
N GLY A 120 -3.69 22.30 7.48
CA GLY A 120 -3.98 23.66 7.00
C GLY A 120 -3.64 23.88 5.52
N LEU A 121 -3.40 22.82 4.74
CA LEU A 121 -3.06 22.94 3.32
C LEU A 121 -4.23 23.53 2.54
N LYS A 122 -3.93 24.29 1.48
CA LYS A 122 -4.94 24.92 0.62
C LYS A 122 -5.36 23.99 -0.51
N PRO A 123 -6.63 23.53 -0.54
CA PRO A 123 -7.12 22.65 -1.58
C PRO A 123 -7.56 23.41 -2.83
N ILE A 124 -7.36 22.78 -3.99
CA ILE A 124 -7.95 23.13 -5.28
C ILE A 124 -8.76 21.92 -5.73
N LEU A 125 -10.05 22.11 -6.01
CA LEU A 125 -10.89 21.05 -6.54
C LEU A 125 -10.74 20.96 -8.05
N VAL A 126 -10.31 19.80 -8.53
CA VAL A 126 -10.25 19.48 -9.95
C VAL A 126 -11.32 18.44 -10.29
N VAL A 127 -12.38 18.88 -10.96
CA VAL A 127 -13.47 18.01 -11.45
C VAL A 127 -13.06 17.45 -12.81
N ASN A 128 -12.58 16.21 -12.83
CA ASN A 128 -11.96 15.57 -13.98
C ASN A 128 -12.94 14.74 -14.81
N LYS A 129 -12.53 14.39 -16.03
CA LYS A 129 -13.29 13.59 -17.01
C LYS A 129 -14.57 14.26 -17.49
N ILE A 130 -14.52 15.58 -17.68
CA ILE A 130 -15.64 16.34 -18.27
C ILE A 130 -15.95 15.96 -19.72
N ASP A 131 -15.09 15.16 -20.37
CA ASP A 131 -15.32 14.60 -21.70
C ASP A 131 -16.29 13.40 -21.71
N ARG A 132 -16.65 12.85 -20.54
CA ARG A 132 -17.56 11.70 -20.46
C ARG A 132 -19.02 12.09 -20.74
N PRO A 133 -19.84 11.18 -21.27
CA PRO A 133 -21.29 11.39 -21.27
C PRO A 133 -21.83 11.41 -19.83
N HIS A 134 -22.94 12.12 -19.62
CA HIS A 134 -23.64 12.23 -18.33
C HIS A 134 -22.83 12.92 -17.20
N VAL A 135 -22.04 13.94 -17.53
CA VAL A 135 -21.36 14.80 -16.55
C VAL A 135 -22.38 15.50 -15.64
N ARG A 136 -22.11 15.48 -14.33
CA ARG A 136 -22.93 16.09 -13.27
C ARG A 136 -22.07 16.99 -12.37
N ALA A 137 -21.34 17.90 -13.02
CA ALA A 137 -20.31 18.69 -12.37
C ALA A 137 -20.82 19.49 -11.15
N ASP A 138 -21.97 20.15 -11.26
CA ASP A 138 -22.53 20.94 -10.15
C ASP A 138 -22.89 20.07 -8.93
N GLU A 139 -23.47 18.88 -9.16
CA GLU A 139 -23.78 17.92 -8.10
C GLU A 139 -22.50 17.42 -7.41
N VAL A 140 -21.45 17.13 -8.20
CA VAL A 140 -20.16 16.68 -7.71
C VAL A 140 -19.46 17.75 -6.87
N VAL A 141 -19.53 19.00 -7.29
CA VAL A 141 -19.01 20.14 -6.52
C VAL A 141 -19.71 20.24 -5.16
N ASN A 142 -21.04 20.21 -5.15
CA ASN A 142 -21.82 20.28 -3.91
C ASN A 142 -21.49 19.12 -2.95
N LYS A 143 -21.44 17.89 -3.46
CA LYS A 143 -21.03 16.71 -2.67
C LYS A 143 -19.61 16.84 -2.09
N THR A 144 -18.72 17.47 -2.84
CA THR A 144 -17.34 17.69 -2.38
C THR A 144 -17.29 18.78 -1.30
N PHE A 145 -18.12 19.81 -1.42
CA PHE A 145 -18.30 20.81 -0.38
C PHE A 145 -18.83 20.19 0.93
N ASP A 146 -19.87 19.35 0.84
CA ASP A 146 -20.40 18.61 2.00
C ASP A 146 -19.31 17.77 2.67
N LEU A 147 -18.50 17.06 1.87
CA LEU A 147 -17.35 16.29 2.37
C LEU A 147 -16.34 17.17 3.13
N PHE A 148 -16.08 18.40 2.68
CA PHE A 148 -15.15 19.30 3.37
C PHE A 148 -15.72 19.75 4.72
N CYS A 149 -17.02 20.03 4.78
CA CYS A 149 -17.71 20.33 6.03
C CYS A 149 -17.64 19.14 7.00
N GLU A 150 -17.91 17.92 6.52
CA GLU A 150 -17.79 16.69 7.34
C GLU A 150 -16.37 16.49 7.89
N LEU A 151 -15.36 16.90 7.13
CA LEU A 151 -13.95 16.78 7.51
C LEU A 151 -13.43 17.96 8.36
N ASN A 152 -14.31 18.87 8.79
CA ASN A 152 -13.97 20.06 9.57
C ASN A 152 -12.97 20.98 8.87
N ALA A 153 -13.13 21.20 7.55
CA ALA A 153 -12.37 22.21 6.82
C ALA A 153 -12.65 23.61 7.40
N ASN A 154 -11.62 24.46 7.45
CA ASN A 154 -11.77 25.85 7.87
C ASN A 154 -12.36 26.74 6.76
N ASP A 155 -12.76 27.97 7.08
CA ASP A 155 -13.40 28.90 6.13
C ASP A 155 -12.52 29.20 4.89
N GLU A 156 -11.20 29.33 5.07
CA GLU A 156 -10.29 29.52 3.93
C GLU A 156 -10.24 28.30 3.01
N GLN A 157 -10.34 27.10 3.58
CA GLN A 157 -10.34 25.84 2.84
C GLN A 157 -11.68 25.58 2.16
N LEU A 158 -12.81 26.02 2.73
CA LEU A 158 -14.14 25.91 2.12
C LEU A 158 -14.30 26.81 0.89
N GLY A 159 -13.52 27.89 0.80
CA GLY A 159 -13.43 28.77 -0.37
C GLY A 159 -12.54 28.24 -1.51
N PHE A 160 -12.41 26.92 -1.65
CA PHE A 160 -11.49 26.32 -2.62
C PHE A 160 -11.85 26.69 -4.08
N PRO A 161 -10.85 27.00 -4.94
CA PRO A 161 -11.09 27.21 -6.35
C PRO A 161 -11.45 25.88 -7.05
N ILE A 162 -12.30 25.98 -8.08
CA ILE A 162 -12.79 24.84 -8.85
C ILE A 162 -12.25 24.93 -10.27
N VAL A 163 -11.69 23.83 -10.75
CA VAL A 163 -11.23 23.67 -12.14
C VAL A 163 -11.86 22.43 -12.73
N TYR A 164 -12.51 22.57 -13.87
CA TYR A 164 -13.06 21.46 -14.65
C TYR A 164 -12.01 21.00 -15.66
N ALA A 165 -11.68 19.72 -15.68
CA ALA A 165 -10.60 19.20 -16.51
C ALA A 165 -10.96 17.88 -17.22
N SER A 166 -10.25 17.60 -18.30
CA SER A 166 -10.12 16.28 -18.88
C SER A 166 -8.64 16.00 -19.06
N GLY A 167 -8.07 15.14 -18.20
CA GLY A 167 -6.69 14.67 -18.34
C GLY A 167 -6.46 13.97 -19.68
N ARG A 168 -7.46 13.22 -20.19
CA ARG A 168 -7.37 12.50 -21.47
C ARG A 168 -7.24 13.44 -22.66
N SER A 169 -8.09 14.46 -22.72
CA SER A 169 -8.08 15.44 -23.80
C SER A 169 -7.06 16.56 -23.58
N GLY A 170 -6.46 16.64 -22.39
CA GLY A 170 -5.51 17.69 -22.02
C GLY A 170 -6.15 19.08 -21.97
N ILE A 171 -7.37 19.20 -21.46
CA ILE A 171 -8.09 20.49 -21.42
C ILE A 171 -8.56 20.80 -20.01
N ALA A 172 -8.56 22.08 -19.64
CA ALA A 172 -9.13 22.58 -18.40
C ALA A 172 -9.87 23.90 -18.63
N THR A 173 -10.86 24.19 -17.78
CA THR A 173 -11.57 25.46 -17.72
C THR A 173 -12.03 25.74 -16.29
N VAL A 174 -12.15 27.01 -15.92
CA VAL A 174 -12.79 27.45 -14.67
C VAL A 174 -14.30 27.66 -14.83
N ASP A 175 -14.80 27.60 -16.06
CA ASP A 175 -16.20 27.81 -16.42
C ASP A 175 -16.59 26.85 -17.54
N LEU A 176 -17.52 25.93 -17.27
CA LEU A 176 -18.00 24.93 -18.24
C LEU A 176 -18.67 25.56 -19.48
N LYS A 177 -19.07 26.83 -19.41
CA LYS A 177 -19.62 27.57 -20.57
C LYS A 177 -18.54 28.05 -21.53
N LYS A 178 -17.27 28.06 -21.11
CA LYS A 178 -16.13 28.47 -21.95
C LYS A 178 -15.50 27.24 -22.58
N GLU A 179 -15.09 27.40 -23.83
CA GLU A 179 -14.34 26.38 -24.56
C GLU A 179 -12.99 26.14 -23.88
N ALA A 180 -12.70 24.88 -23.54
CA ALA A 180 -11.43 24.47 -22.94
C ALA A 180 -10.47 24.01 -24.05
N LYS A 181 -9.25 24.57 -24.07
CA LYS A 181 -8.26 24.33 -25.15
C LYS A 181 -6.99 23.64 -24.68
N ASP A 182 -6.59 23.88 -23.43
CA ASP A 182 -5.36 23.39 -22.83
C ASP A 182 -5.52 23.33 -21.30
N LEU A 183 -4.48 22.88 -20.59
CA LEU A 183 -4.45 22.82 -19.12
C LEU A 183 -3.95 24.13 -18.48
N ILE A 184 -3.79 25.22 -19.23
CA ILE A 184 -3.31 26.50 -18.71
C ILE A 184 -4.20 27.01 -17.56
N PRO A 185 -5.55 26.93 -17.63
CA PRO A 185 -6.40 27.38 -16.52
C PRO A 185 -6.12 26.66 -15.20
N LEU A 186 -5.70 25.39 -15.24
CA LEU A 186 -5.28 24.66 -14.04
C LEU A 186 -3.95 25.18 -13.50
N LEU A 187 -2.96 25.39 -14.37
CA LEU A 187 -1.64 25.93 -14.01
C LEU A 187 -1.74 27.34 -13.43
N ASP A 188 -2.56 28.21 -14.03
CA ASP A 188 -2.84 29.56 -13.52
C ASP A 188 -3.48 29.51 -12.12
N THR A 189 -4.43 28.60 -11.92
CA THR A 189 -5.09 28.42 -10.63
C THR A 189 -4.10 27.95 -9.56
N ILE A 190 -3.20 27.01 -9.89
CA ILE A 190 -2.14 26.57 -8.98
C ILE A 190 -1.25 27.74 -8.57
N VAL A 191 -0.75 28.52 -9.53
CA VAL A 191 0.14 29.67 -9.25
C VAL A 191 -0.55 30.72 -8.38
N LYS A 192 -1.84 30.95 -8.60
CA LYS A 192 -2.64 31.98 -7.91
C LYS A 192 -3.02 31.59 -6.48
N TYR A 193 -3.44 30.35 -6.24
CA TYR A 193 -4.04 29.95 -4.96
C TYR A 193 -3.09 29.17 -4.06
N VAL A 194 -2.10 28.48 -4.61
CA VAL A 194 -1.08 27.80 -3.79
C VAL A 194 -0.01 28.83 -3.39
N PRO A 195 0.28 29.02 -2.10
CA PRO A 195 1.32 29.95 -1.68
C PRO A 195 2.71 29.41 -2.03
N PRO A 196 3.73 30.29 -2.19
CA PRO A 196 5.11 29.86 -2.18
C PRO A 196 5.48 29.25 -0.81
N PRO A 197 6.48 28.35 -0.75
CA PRO A 197 6.92 27.78 0.51
C PRO A 197 7.37 28.89 1.47
N MET A 198 6.90 28.85 2.71
CA MET A 198 7.33 29.76 3.77
C MET A 198 8.67 29.29 4.33
N VAL A 199 9.76 29.80 3.75
CA VAL A 199 11.13 29.40 4.07
C VAL A 199 12.07 30.59 4.24
N ASP A 200 13.16 30.39 4.98
CA ASP A 200 14.17 31.43 5.21
C ASP A 200 15.54 30.96 4.70
N PRO A 201 16.04 31.52 3.58
CA PRO A 201 17.33 31.15 2.98
C PRO A 201 18.52 31.72 3.74
N THR A 202 18.31 32.68 4.65
CA THR A 202 19.40 33.34 5.39
C THR A 202 19.79 32.59 6.66
N ARG A 203 18.88 31.77 7.18
CA ARG A 203 19.14 30.90 8.33
C ARG A 203 20.11 29.76 7.96
N PRO A 204 20.78 29.13 8.94
CA PRO A 204 21.64 27.99 8.68
C PRO A 204 20.87 26.84 8.02
N PHE A 205 21.58 26.03 7.21
CA PHE A 205 20.99 24.90 6.50
C PHE A 205 20.22 23.99 7.45
N GLN A 206 18.96 23.72 7.12
CA GLN A 206 18.13 22.68 7.75
C GLN A 206 17.22 22.03 6.73
N MET A 207 17.23 20.70 6.71
CA MET A 207 16.39 19.86 5.86
C MET A 207 16.01 18.61 6.66
N GLN A 208 14.72 18.28 6.68
CA GLN A 208 14.26 17.04 7.28
C GLN A 208 14.23 15.91 6.25
N VAL A 209 14.80 14.77 6.59
CA VAL A 209 14.72 13.56 5.77
C VAL A 209 13.29 13.06 5.82
N THR A 210 12.58 13.19 4.70
CA THR A 210 11.17 12.82 4.59
C THR A 210 11.01 11.43 3.99
N MET A 211 11.84 11.12 2.99
CA MET A 211 11.93 9.82 2.34
C MET A 211 13.39 9.44 2.16
N LEU A 212 13.64 8.14 2.10
CA LEU A 212 14.91 7.59 1.67
C LEU A 212 14.71 6.94 0.31
N ASP A 213 15.78 6.93 -0.48
CA ASP A 213 15.85 6.22 -1.75
C ASP A 213 17.27 5.66 -1.89
N TYR A 214 17.50 4.80 -2.88
CA TYR A 214 18.80 4.18 -3.09
C TYR A 214 19.18 4.20 -4.56
N ASP A 215 20.44 4.54 -4.83
CA ASP A 215 21.05 4.50 -6.15
C ASP A 215 22.30 3.61 -6.11
N ASP A 216 22.44 2.70 -7.07
CA ASP A 216 23.55 1.73 -7.10
C ASP A 216 24.94 2.37 -7.17
N TYR A 217 25.05 3.61 -7.69
CA TYR A 217 26.32 4.30 -7.86
C TYR A 217 26.61 5.30 -6.73
N VAL A 218 25.59 5.95 -6.19
CA VAL A 218 25.75 7.02 -5.20
C VAL A 218 25.35 6.58 -3.77
N GLY A 219 24.71 5.42 -3.63
CA GLY A 219 24.25 4.87 -2.36
C GLY A 219 22.91 5.46 -1.90
N THR A 220 22.72 5.54 -0.58
CA THR A 220 21.49 6.07 0.03
C THR A 220 21.31 7.56 -0.26
N LEU A 221 20.10 7.91 -0.70
CA LEU A 221 19.67 9.27 -0.98
C LEU A 221 18.66 9.72 0.08
N ALA A 222 18.94 10.86 0.72
CA ALA A 222 17.95 11.54 1.57
C ALA A 222 17.11 12.50 0.75
N ILE A 223 15.80 12.28 0.71
CA ILE A 223 14.85 13.14 0.01
C ILE A 223 14.06 13.96 1.03
N GLY A 224 13.92 15.24 0.75
CA GLY A 224 13.17 16.16 1.59
C GLY A 224 13.17 17.58 1.06
N ARG A 225 12.41 18.43 1.74
CA ARG A 225 12.35 19.87 1.48
C ARG A 225 13.34 20.60 2.38
N ILE A 226 14.15 21.48 1.79
CA ILE A 226 15.02 22.37 2.57
C ILE A 226 14.15 23.43 3.23
N VAL A 227 14.16 23.50 4.55
CA VAL A 227 13.35 24.45 5.34
C VAL A 227 14.10 25.77 5.53
N HIS A 228 15.40 25.68 5.77
CA HIS A 228 16.26 26.84 6.02
C HIS A 228 17.59 26.74 5.29
N GLY A 229 18.14 27.90 4.94
CA GLY A 229 19.48 28.03 4.39
C GLY A 229 19.64 27.43 3.00
N LYS A 230 20.83 26.91 2.77
CA LYS A 230 21.28 26.34 1.50
C LYS A 230 22.38 25.32 1.73
N VAL A 231 22.58 24.45 0.75
CA VAL A 231 23.62 23.41 0.79
C VAL A 231 24.33 23.33 -0.54
N ARG A 232 25.64 23.08 -0.51
CA ARG A 232 26.47 22.91 -1.70
C ARG A 232 27.14 21.55 -1.75
N VAL A 233 27.43 21.10 -2.97
CA VAL A 233 28.27 19.91 -3.17
C VAL A 233 29.65 20.13 -2.54
N GLY A 234 30.13 19.12 -1.82
CA GLY A 234 31.39 19.15 -1.08
C GLY A 234 31.29 19.73 0.34
N GLU A 235 30.14 20.29 0.74
CA GLU A 235 29.93 20.82 2.08
C GLU A 235 29.80 19.69 3.11
N THR A 236 30.40 19.89 4.29
CA THR A 236 30.24 18.98 5.43
C THR A 236 29.04 19.43 6.25
N ILE A 237 28.08 18.52 6.44
CA ILE A 237 26.84 18.75 7.17
C ILE A 237 26.72 17.78 8.36
N ALA A 238 25.82 18.08 9.29
CA ALA A 238 25.49 17.22 10.41
C ALA A 238 24.10 16.60 10.23
N CYS A 239 24.01 15.28 10.29
CA CYS A 239 22.77 14.52 10.45
C CYS A 239 22.46 14.39 11.94
N VAL A 240 21.47 15.14 12.42
CA VAL A 240 21.02 15.13 13.83
C VAL A 240 19.89 14.12 13.97
N LYS A 241 20.17 13.03 14.69
CA LYS A 241 19.21 11.94 15.00
C LYS A 241 18.35 12.26 16.23
N SER A 242 18.97 12.90 17.21
CA SER A 242 18.33 13.38 18.44
C SER A 242 19.17 14.52 19.00
N ILE A 243 18.65 15.25 20.00
CA ILE A 243 19.29 16.43 20.61
C ILE A 243 20.77 16.18 20.96
N ASN A 244 21.16 14.96 21.33
CA ASN A 244 22.52 14.60 21.74
C ASN A 244 23.28 13.69 20.75
N LYS A 245 22.71 13.32 19.61
CA LYS A 245 23.34 12.39 18.66
C LYS A 245 23.36 12.99 17.25
N SER A 246 24.56 13.32 16.78
CA SER A 246 24.78 13.80 15.42
C SER A 246 25.91 13.05 14.72
N ILE A 247 25.74 12.76 13.44
CA ILE A 247 26.75 12.17 12.56
C ILE A 247 27.16 13.23 11.53
N SER A 248 28.45 13.38 11.24
CA SER A 248 28.91 14.25 10.15
C SER A 248 28.95 13.50 8.83
N GLY A 249 28.46 14.12 7.76
CA GLY A 249 28.54 13.59 6.39
C GLY A 249 28.98 14.68 5.43
N LYS A 250 29.60 14.29 4.30
CA LYS A 250 29.99 15.23 3.25
C LYS A 250 29.04 15.07 2.07
N VAL A 251 28.41 16.16 1.66
CA VAL A 251 27.49 16.13 0.52
C VAL A 251 28.26 15.82 -0.74
N THR A 252 28.04 14.64 -1.33
CA THR A 252 28.74 14.22 -2.56
C THR A 252 27.96 14.61 -3.81
N LYS A 253 26.63 14.67 -3.71
CA LYS A 253 25.75 14.98 -4.82
C LYS A 253 24.45 15.61 -4.33
N ILE A 254 23.99 16.63 -5.05
CA ILE A 254 22.66 17.23 -4.86
C ILE A 254 21.89 17.01 -6.16
N MET A 255 20.68 16.47 -6.05
CA MET A 255 19.82 16.21 -7.19
C MET A 255 18.47 16.89 -7.02
N MET A 256 17.99 17.52 -8.08
CA MET A 256 16.66 18.12 -8.16
C MET A 256 15.84 17.39 -9.21
N TYR A 257 14.53 17.32 -8.99
CA TYR A 257 13.60 16.85 -10.01
C TYR A 257 13.52 17.86 -11.17
N LYS A 258 13.49 17.32 -12.40
CA LYS A 258 13.17 18.00 -13.66
C LYS A 258 12.36 17.04 -14.55
N GLY A 259 11.08 17.35 -14.75
CA GLY A 259 10.14 16.36 -15.27
C GLY A 259 10.05 15.20 -14.29
N LEU A 260 10.32 13.99 -14.79
CA LEU A 260 10.37 12.75 -14.02
C LEU A 260 11.80 12.29 -13.68
N SER A 261 12.80 12.97 -14.23
CA SER A 261 14.21 12.64 -13.99
C SER A 261 14.81 13.52 -12.90
N ARG A 262 15.90 13.04 -12.32
CA ARG A 262 16.72 13.80 -11.39
C ARG A 262 17.94 14.36 -12.12
N VAL A 263 18.17 15.66 -11.98
CA VAL A 263 19.34 16.35 -12.52
C VAL A 263 20.25 16.79 -11.38
N SER A 264 21.56 16.66 -11.59
CA SER A 264 22.54 17.08 -10.58
C SER A 264 22.70 18.60 -10.60
N VAL A 265 22.83 19.20 -9.41
CA VAL A 265 23.05 20.63 -9.22
C VAL A 265 24.16 20.87 -8.19
N GLU A 266 24.82 22.03 -8.27
CA GLU A 266 25.92 22.40 -7.36
C GLU A 266 25.44 22.99 -6.03
N GLU A 267 24.27 23.63 -6.02
CA GLU A 267 23.69 24.33 -4.88
C GLU A 267 22.16 24.16 -4.88
N ALA A 268 21.58 23.99 -3.70
CA ALA A 268 20.14 24.02 -3.48
C ALA A 268 19.81 24.93 -2.29
N MET A 269 18.62 25.52 -2.30
CA MET A 269 18.19 26.53 -1.32
C MET A 269 16.88 26.16 -0.64
N ALA A 270 16.56 26.86 0.45
CA ALA A 270 15.32 26.67 1.16
C ALA A 270 14.10 26.82 0.22
N GLY A 271 13.15 25.90 0.33
CA GLY A 271 12.01 25.72 -0.55
C GLY A 271 12.18 24.61 -1.59
N ASP A 272 13.41 24.24 -1.92
CA ASP A 272 13.69 23.17 -2.87
C ASP A 272 13.45 21.78 -2.27
N ILE A 273 12.84 20.90 -3.08
CA ILE A 273 12.79 19.46 -2.82
C ILE A 273 13.98 18.81 -3.52
N VAL A 274 14.87 18.21 -2.74
CA VAL A 274 16.15 17.66 -3.22
C VAL A 274 16.36 16.23 -2.75
N ALA A 275 17.19 15.50 -3.48
CA ALA A 275 17.81 14.26 -3.04
C ALA A 275 19.29 14.51 -2.78
N LEU A 276 19.73 14.29 -1.54
CA LEU A 276 21.12 14.46 -1.09
C LEU A 276 21.81 13.12 -0.92
N ALA A 277 23.05 13.02 -1.36
CA ALA A 277 23.88 11.84 -1.21
C ALA A 277 25.18 12.14 -0.42
N GLY A 278 25.82 11.09 0.10
CA GLY A 278 27.11 11.19 0.81
C GLY A 278 27.01 11.27 2.34
N ILE A 279 25.84 11.00 2.89
CA ILE A 279 25.61 10.89 4.33
C ILE A 279 25.19 9.46 4.63
N GLU A 280 25.88 8.82 5.56
CA GLU A 280 25.60 7.43 5.95
C GLU A 280 24.67 7.37 7.17
N ASP A 281 24.06 6.19 7.37
CA ASP A 281 23.23 5.88 8.55
C ASP A 281 22.08 6.89 8.78
N MET A 282 21.52 7.44 7.69
CA MET A 282 20.36 8.33 7.77
C MET A 282 19.07 7.54 7.99
N GLN A 283 18.19 8.09 8.81
CA GLN A 283 16.82 7.59 9.00
C GLN A 283 15.82 8.68 8.60
N VAL A 284 14.61 8.26 8.23
CA VAL A 284 13.52 9.22 8.06
C VAL A 284 13.24 9.91 9.40
N SER A 285 12.84 11.18 9.35
CA SER A 285 12.74 12.11 10.48
C SER A 285 14.06 12.71 10.97
N ASP A 286 15.22 12.18 10.58
CA ASP A 286 16.50 12.82 10.90
C ASP A 286 16.56 14.23 10.28
N THR A 287 17.26 15.15 10.94
CA THR A 287 17.45 16.51 10.44
C THR A 287 18.87 16.70 9.95
N LEU A 288 19.03 16.97 8.67
CA LEU A 288 20.28 17.42 8.06
C LEU A 288 20.44 18.91 8.32
N THR A 289 21.57 19.30 8.92
CA THR A 289 21.83 20.65 9.41
C THR A 289 23.23 21.13 9.04
N SER A 290 23.48 22.44 9.10
CA SER A 290 24.85 22.95 9.06
C SER A 290 25.66 22.46 10.28
N MET A 291 26.97 22.25 10.10
CA MET A 291 27.85 21.84 11.21
C MET A 291 27.89 22.84 12.36
N THR A 292 27.63 24.12 12.07
CA THR A 292 27.62 25.22 13.04
C THR A 292 26.32 25.34 13.84
N ASN A 293 25.21 24.78 13.35
CA ASN A 293 23.90 24.94 13.97
C ASN A 293 23.08 23.63 13.93
N LYS A 294 23.39 22.73 14.86
CA LYS A 294 22.84 21.37 14.96
C LYS A 294 21.47 21.32 15.68
N ILE A 295 20.55 22.18 15.29
CA ILE A 295 19.20 22.21 15.87
C ILE A 295 18.30 21.28 15.04
N PRO A 296 17.70 20.23 15.64
CA PRO A 296 16.79 19.35 14.92
C PRO A 296 15.44 20.03 14.65
N LEU A 297 14.79 19.63 13.55
CA LEU A 297 13.40 19.95 13.28
C LEU A 297 12.48 19.03 14.11
N PRO A 298 11.21 19.43 14.36
CA PRO A 298 10.25 18.58 15.05
C PRO A 298 10.13 17.22 14.36
N PRO A 299 10.17 16.10 15.09
CA PRO A 299 10.18 14.77 14.49
C PRO A 299 8.91 14.51 13.68
N LEU A 300 9.05 13.66 12.67
CA LEU A 300 7.94 13.11 11.91
C LEU A 300 7.40 11.87 12.63
N ASP A 301 6.09 11.69 12.63
CA ASP A 301 5.50 10.45 13.07
C ASP A 301 5.85 9.34 12.07
N ILE A 302 6.34 8.23 12.60
CA ILE A 302 6.74 7.05 11.84
C ILE A 302 5.90 5.88 12.36
N ASP A 303 5.13 5.25 11.47
CA ASP A 303 4.39 4.05 11.85
C ASP A 303 5.38 2.92 12.17
N GLU A 304 5.31 2.43 13.41
CA GLU A 304 6.02 1.23 13.80
C GLU A 304 5.41 -0.01 13.13
N PRO A 305 6.21 -1.04 12.83
CA PRO A 305 5.65 -2.30 12.36
C PRO A 305 4.83 -2.96 13.48
N THR A 306 3.62 -3.40 13.15
CA THR A 306 2.66 -4.04 14.07
C THR A 306 2.50 -5.53 13.80
N LEU A 307 2.84 -5.97 12.58
CA LEU A 307 2.76 -7.36 12.12
C LEU A 307 4.13 -7.87 11.71
N SER A 308 4.33 -9.18 11.84
CA SER A 308 5.51 -9.88 11.36
C SER A 308 5.14 -11.23 10.76
N MET A 309 5.91 -11.68 9.79
CA MET A 309 5.83 -13.04 9.26
C MET A 309 7.23 -13.55 8.94
N ASN A 310 7.39 -14.87 8.94
CA ASN A 310 8.66 -15.49 8.59
C ASN A 310 8.71 -15.77 7.09
N PHE A 311 9.79 -15.34 6.46
CA PHE A 311 10.15 -15.60 5.08
C PHE A 311 11.22 -16.68 5.05
N SER A 312 11.11 -17.61 4.11
CA SER A 312 12.12 -18.64 3.85
C SER A 312 12.23 -18.92 2.35
N ASN A 313 13.29 -19.62 1.96
CA ASN A 313 13.41 -20.15 0.60
C ASN A 313 12.32 -21.20 0.33
N ASN A 314 11.90 -21.32 -0.94
CA ASN A 314 10.92 -22.33 -1.35
C ASN A 314 11.51 -23.74 -1.18
N SER A 315 10.93 -24.50 -0.25
CA SER A 315 11.32 -25.87 0.09
C SER A 315 10.43 -26.93 -0.57
N SER A 316 9.49 -26.52 -1.42
CA SER A 316 8.53 -27.42 -2.06
C SER A 316 9.16 -28.27 -3.18
N PRO A 317 8.54 -29.41 -3.53
CA PRO A 317 8.92 -30.20 -4.71
C PRO A 317 8.79 -29.47 -6.06
N LEU A 318 8.15 -28.29 -6.09
CA LEU A 318 8.00 -27.44 -7.28
C LEU A 318 8.97 -26.26 -7.31
N SER A 319 9.86 -26.13 -6.31
CA SER A 319 10.89 -25.11 -6.25
C SER A 319 11.75 -25.07 -7.53
N GLY A 320 11.91 -23.88 -8.10
CA GLY A 320 12.67 -23.60 -9.32
C GLY A 320 11.99 -24.04 -10.62
N LYS A 321 10.76 -24.57 -10.59
CA LYS A 321 10.04 -25.04 -11.79
C LYS A 321 9.09 -24.00 -12.39
N ASP A 322 8.89 -22.87 -11.71
CA ASP A 322 7.82 -21.92 -12.02
C ASP A 322 8.31 -20.52 -12.37
N GLY A 323 9.51 -20.46 -12.97
CA GLY A 323 10.12 -19.22 -13.47
C GLY A 323 10.94 -18.45 -12.42
N GLY A 324 11.16 -19.01 -11.23
CA GLY A 324 12.04 -18.43 -10.23
C GLY A 324 13.48 -18.29 -10.70
N LYS A 325 14.03 -17.09 -10.52
CA LYS A 325 15.45 -16.77 -10.73
C LYS A 325 16.22 -16.71 -9.41
N PHE A 326 15.55 -16.29 -8.34
CA PHE A 326 16.15 -16.09 -7.03
C PHE A 326 15.49 -17.05 -6.02
N LEU A 327 16.21 -18.12 -5.69
CA LEU A 327 15.68 -19.25 -4.90
C LEU A 327 16.30 -19.33 -3.50
N THR A 328 17.46 -18.71 -3.29
CA THR A 328 18.23 -18.90 -2.07
C THR A 328 17.86 -17.88 -1.00
N LEU A 329 17.94 -18.29 0.28
CA LEU A 329 17.68 -17.38 1.40
C LEU A 329 18.64 -16.19 1.42
N ARG A 330 19.87 -16.35 0.92
CA ARG A 330 20.83 -15.25 0.80
C ARG A 330 20.33 -14.14 -0.13
N GLN A 331 19.83 -14.51 -1.31
CA GLN A 331 19.29 -13.55 -2.28
C GLN A 331 18.03 -12.87 -1.73
N ILE A 332 17.16 -13.63 -1.06
CA ILE A 332 15.96 -13.10 -0.39
C ILE A 332 16.37 -12.10 0.70
N LYS A 333 17.37 -12.45 1.52
CA LYS A 333 17.91 -11.59 2.58
C LYS A 333 18.46 -10.28 2.02
N GLU A 334 19.32 -10.34 1.01
CA GLU A 334 19.91 -9.15 0.38
C GLU A 334 18.82 -8.20 -0.15
N ARG A 335 17.76 -8.73 -0.77
CA ARG A 335 16.63 -7.93 -1.27
C ARG A 335 15.79 -7.29 -0.16
N LEU A 336 15.54 -8.02 0.92
CA LEU A 336 14.79 -7.54 2.08
C LEU A 336 15.58 -6.51 2.89
N GLU A 337 16.90 -6.71 3.04
CA GLU A 337 17.78 -5.74 3.68
C GLU A 337 17.90 -4.45 2.85
N HIS A 338 17.91 -4.57 1.52
CA HIS A 338 17.82 -3.41 0.64
C HIS A 338 16.49 -2.67 0.82
N GLU A 339 15.36 -3.39 0.87
CA GLU A 339 14.05 -2.79 1.13
C GLU A 339 14.02 -2.03 2.47
N ALA A 340 14.56 -2.63 3.54
CA ALA A 340 14.56 -2.04 4.87
C ALA A 340 15.39 -0.74 4.98
N LYS A 341 16.31 -0.48 4.03
CA LYS A 341 17.04 0.80 3.97
C LYS A 341 16.19 1.95 3.45
N VAL A 342 15.25 1.65 2.56
CA VAL A 342 14.39 2.63 1.89
C VAL A 342 13.06 2.77 2.64
N ASN A 343 12.50 1.64 3.04
CA ASN A 343 11.18 1.53 3.63
C ASN A 343 11.26 1.37 5.16
N VAL A 344 11.02 2.47 5.87
CA VAL A 344 11.02 2.54 7.34
C VAL A 344 10.00 1.60 7.99
N GLY A 345 8.96 1.22 7.24
CA GLY A 345 7.95 0.28 7.70
C GLY A 345 8.42 -1.17 7.74
N VAL A 346 9.59 -1.49 7.18
CA VAL A 346 10.11 -2.86 7.08
C VAL A 346 11.27 -3.07 8.06
N LYS A 347 11.20 -4.13 8.87
CA LYS A 347 12.34 -4.62 9.67
C LYS A 347 12.60 -6.08 9.36
N VAL A 348 13.86 -6.45 9.27
CA VAL A 348 14.29 -7.80 8.90
C VAL A 348 15.23 -8.34 9.97
N GLU A 349 14.87 -9.49 10.55
CA GLU A 349 15.63 -10.14 11.62
C GLU A 349 15.86 -11.62 11.26
N PRO A 350 17.09 -12.16 11.32
CA PRO A 350 17.30 -13.59 11.18
C PRO A 350 16.71 -14.34 12.38
N VAL A 351 16.01 -15.43 12.13
CA VAL A 351 15.44 -16.32 13.16
C VAL A 351 15.76 -17.78 12.83
N ASP A 352 15.52 -18.69 13.77
CA ASP A 352 15.81 -20.12 13.61
C ASP A 352 17.27 -20.37 13.15
N ASN A 353 18.24 -19.74 13.85
CA ASN A 353 19.66 -19.77 13.50
C ASN A 353 20.00 -19.31 12.06
N GLY A 354 19.14 -18.48 11.46
CA GLY A 354 19.33 -17.93 10.12
C GLY A 354 18.71 -18.80 9.01
N GLU A 355 17.93 -19.82 9.34
CA GLU A 355 17.13 -20.58 8.35
C GLU A 355 15.91 -19.80 7.84
N ARG A 356 15.47 -18.78 8.59
CA ARG A 356 14.34 -17.92 8.23
C ARG A 356 14.63 -16.46 8.54
N LEU A 357 13.87 -15.59 7.91
CA LEU A 357 13.90 -14.16 8.13
C LEU A 357 12.54 -13.71 8.67
N LYS A 358 12.50 -13.21 9.89
CA LYS A 358 11.32 -12.53 10.41
C LYS A 358 11.26 -11.13 9.80
N VAL A 359 10.26 -10.90 8.96
CA VAL A 359 10.01 -9.61 8.31
C VAL A 359 8.81 -8.97 8.99
N SER A 360 9.02 -7.77 9.52
CA SER A 360 8.02 -6.97 10.21
C SER A 360 7.54 -5.82 9.33
N GLY A 361 6.24 -5.55 9.33
CA GLY A 361 5.57 -4.54 8.51
C GLY A 361 4.44 -3.83 9.25
N ARG A 362 3.97 -2.71 8.69
CA ARG A 362 2.86 -1.90 9.22
C ARG A 362 1.48 -2.58 9.17
N GLY A 363 1.31 -3.58 8.31
CA GLY A 363 0.01 -4.18 8.04
C GLY A 363 0.11 -5.34 7.04
N GLU A 364 -1.01 -6.04 6.85
CA GLU A 364 -1.13 -7.16 5.91
C GLU A 364 -0.88 -6.71 4.46
N LEU A 365 -1.50 -5.59 4.06
CA LEU A 365 -1.34 -5.05 2.71
C LEU A 365 0.10 -4.68 2.41
N HIS A 366 0.77 -3.99 3.35
CA HIS A 366 2.15 -3.56 3.19
C HIS A 366 3.08 -4.75 2.92
N LEU A 367 2.94 -5.83 3.69
CA LEU A 367 3.74 -7.04 3.48
C LEU A 367 3.33 -7.80 2.21
N SER A 368 2.04 -7.82 1.86
CA SER A 368 1.58 -8.42 0.60
C SER A 368 2.18 -7.72 -0.62
N ILE A 369 2.30 -6.39 -0.59
CA ILE A 369 2.91 -5.61 -1.68
C ILE A 369 4.40 -5.93 -1.82
N LEU A 370 5.11 -6.04 -0.70
CA LEU A 370 6.52 -6.44 -0.69
C LEU A 370 6.70 -7.84 -1.33
N ILE A 371 5.90 -8.81 -0.90
CA ILE A 371 5.94 -10.17 -1.44
C ILE A 371 5.59 -10.18 -2.94
N GLU A 372 4.54 -9.47 -3.35
CA GLU A 372 4.11 -9.40 -4.74
C GLU A 372 5.15 -8.72 -5.64
N THR A 373 5.85 -7.71 -5.12
CA THR A 373 6.97 -7.07 -5.80
C THR A 373 8.11 -8.06 -6.02
N MET A 374 8.52 -8.77 -4.96
CA MET A 374 9.54 -9.82 -5.05
C MET A 374 9.12 -10.95 -6.02
N ARG A 375 7.84 -11.33 -6.01
CA ARG A 375 7.27 -12.34 -6.92
C ARG A 375 7.48 -11.94 -8.39
N ARG A 376 7.21 -10.69 -8.74
CA ARG A 376 7.39 -10.14 -10.11
C ARG A 376 8.86 -10.00 -10.50
N GLU A 377 9.72 -9.66 -9.54
CA GLU A 377 11.17 -9.61 -9.73
C GLU A 377 11.77 -11.00 -10.03
N GLY A 378 11.05 -12.08 -9.73
CA GLY A 378 11.46 -13.45 -10.02
C GLY A 378 11.90 -14.24 -8.78
N TYR A 379 11.58 -13.78 -7.58
CA TYR A 379 11.85 -14.51 -6.34
C TYR A 379 10.85 -15.64 -6.13
N GLU A 380 11.35 -16.78 -5.63
CA GLU A 380 10.51 -17.84 -5.07
C GLU A 380 10.77 -17.94 -3.57
N LEU A 381 9.70 -17.84 -2.79
CA LEU A 381 9.76 -17.82 -1.34
C LEU A 381 8.54 -18.51 -0.71
N GLU A 382 8.69 -18.87 0.54
CA GLU A 382 7.60 -19.32 1.41
C GLU A 382 7.40 -18.31 2.54
N VAL A 383 6.15 -18.03 2.89
CA VAL A 383 5.80 -17.15 4.02
C VAL A 383 4.89 -17.85 5.02
N SER A 384 5.12 -17.57 6.30
CA SER A 384 4.30 -18.03 7.43
C SER A 384 3.06 -17.14 7.62
N PRO A 385 2.08 -17.56 8.44
CA PRO A 385 0.96 -16.67 8.77
C PRO A 385 1.46 -15.41 9.48
N PRO A 386 0.77 -14.26 9.30
CA PRO A 386 1.12 -13.02 9.97
C PRO A 386 0.79 -13.11 11.47
N LYS A 387 1.72 -12.62 12.28
CA LYS A 387 1.64 -12.54 13.74
C LYS A 387 1.81 -11.11 14.20
N VAL A 388 1.04 -10.72 15.22
CA VAL A 388 1.25 -9.43 15.88
C VAL A 388 2.55 -9.40 16.67
N ILE A 389 3.14 -8.21 16.76
CA ILE A 389 4.35 -7.98 17.53
C ILE A 389 3.95 -7.57 18.95
N TYR A 390 4.09 -8.50 19.89
CA TYR A 390 3.89 -8.22 21.32
C TYR A 390 5.03 -7.38 21.90
N LYS A 391 4.72 -6.56 22.89
CA LYS A 391 5.71 -5.81 23.68
C LYS A 391 5.57 -6.15 25.16
N GLU A 392 6.68 -6.23 25.85
CA GLU A 392 6.69 -6.32 27.31
C GLU A 392 6.83 -4.91 27.89
N ILE A 393 5.81 -4.45 28.61
CA ILE A 393 5.79 -3.13 29.24
C ILE A 393 5.40 -3.34 30.70
N ASN A 394 6.26 -2.93 31.63
CA ASN A 394 6.07 -3.09 33.07
C ASN A 394 5.77 -4.56 33.49
N GLY A 395 6.46 -5.53 32.89
CA GLY A 395 6.29 -6.97 33.18
C GLY A 395 4.97 -7.59 32.68
N LYS A 396 4.21 -6.87 31.86
CA LYS A 396 2.97 -7.38 31.23
C LYS A 396 3.10 -7.40 29.72
N VAL A 397 2.58 -8.46 29.11
CA VAL A 397 2.47 -8.58 27.65
C VAL A 397 1.40 -7.63 27.15
N HIS A 398 1.80 -6.77 26.21
CA HIS A 398 0.92 -5.85 25.51
C HIS A 398 0.82 -6.25 24.03
N GLU A 399 -0.36 -6.10 23.46
CA GLU A 399 -0.62 -6.28 22.04
C GLU A 399 -0.99 -4.95 21.37
N PRO A 400 -0.73 -4.79 20.07
CA PRO A 400 -1.12 -3.58 19.34
C PRO A 400 -2.63 -3.53 19.15
N ILE A 401 -3.23 -2.40 19.52
CA ILE A 401 -4.63 -2.07 19.30
C ILE A 401 -4.73 -1.03 18.19
N GLU A 402 -5.69 -1.25 17.30
CA GLU A 402 -6.05 -0.35 16.22
C GLU A 402 -7.40 0.31 16.50
N LEU A 403 -7.51 1.57 16.08
CA LEU A 403 -8.78 2.25 15.90
C LEU A 403 -9.30 1.87 14.52
N LEU A 404 -10.17 0.87 14.49
CA LEU A 404 -10.91 0.43 13.32
C LEU A 404 -12.12 1.32 13.19
N SER A 405 -12.32 1.92 12.04
CA SER A 405 -13.55 2.64 11.79
C SER A 405 -14.12 2.27 10.43
N ILE A 406 -15.44 2.21 10.40
CA ILE A 406 -16.21 1.53 9.37
C ILE A 406 -17.36 2.43 8.99
N GLU A 407 -17.48 2.73 7.71
CA GLU A 407 -18.59 3.46 7.14
C GLU A 407 -19.37 2.54 6.20
N VAL A 408 -20.66 2.35 6.48
CA VAL A 408 -21.52 1.44 5.69
C VAL A 408 -22.88 2.07 5.41
N PRO A 409 -23.54 1.71 4.29
CA PRO A 409 -24.93 2.09 4.08
C PRO A 409 -25.86 1.55 5.19
N PRO A 410 -27.04 2.16 5.38
CA PRO A 410 -28.05 1.64 6.30
C PRO A 410 -28.38 0.17 6.01
N GLY A 411 -28.54 -0.63 7.06
CA GLY A 411 -28.88 -2.06 6.97
C GLY A 411 -27.69 -3.03 7.13
N PHE A 412 -26.45 -2.59 6.95
CA PHE A 412 -25.27 -3.43 7.20
C PHE A 412 -24.77 -3.38 8.65
N GLN A 413 -25.26 -2.45 9.48
CA GLN A 413 -24.81 -2.29 10.87
C GLN A 413 -24.83 -3.61 11.66
N GLY A 414 -25.97 -4.32 11.64
CA GLY A 414 -26.14 -5.55 12.42
C GLY A 414 -25.16 -6.65 12.00
N ILE A 415 -24.93 -6.83 10.70
CA ILE A 415 -24.04 -7.88 10.20
C ILE A 415 -22.58 -7.58 10.55
N ILE A 416 -22.17 -6.31 10.51
CA ILE A 416 -20.81 -5.89 10.87
C ILE A 416 -20.55 -6.04 12.36
N ILE A 417 -21.48 -5.59 13.21
CA ILE A 417 -21.35 -5.76 14.67
C ILE A 417 -21.29 -7.24 15.03
N GLN A 418 -22.12 -8.08 14.40
CA GLN A 418 -22.09 -9.53 14.62
C GLN A 418 -20.77 -10.17 14.19
N ALA A 419 -20.18 -9.73 13.07
CA ALA A 419 -18.90 -10.26 12.60
C ALA A 419 -17.71 -9.80 13.47
N LEU A 420 -17.78 -8.58 14.03
CA LEU A 420 -16.76 -8.02 14.91
C LEU A 420 -16.86 -8.49 16.38
N GLY A 421 -18.03 -8.96 16.81
CA GLY A 421 -18.27 -9.46 18.18
C GLY A 421 -17.31 -10.58 18.59
N PRO A 422 -17.22 -11.70 17.83
CA PRO A 422 -16.26 -12.79 18.10
C PRO A 422 -14.80 -12.34 18.05
N ARG A 423 -14.51 -11.24 17.35
CA ARG A 423 -13.19 -10.60 17.25
C ARG A 423 -12.89 -9.65 18.41
N LYS A 424 -13.75 -9.62 19.45
CA LYS A 424 -13.61 -8.79 20.66
C LYS A 424 -13.42 -7.29 20.34
N ALA A 425 -13.99 -6.81 19.23
CA ALA A 425 -13.95 -5.39 18.93
C ALA A 425 -14.84 -4.62 19.92
N LEU A 426 -14.33 -3.51 20.44
CA LEU A 426 -15.04 -2.64 21.37
C LEU A 426 -15.57 -1.42 20.61
N LEU A 427 -16.89 -1.35 20.45
CA LEU A 427 -17.54 -0.18 19.88
C LEU A 427 -17.30 1.05 20.76
N LYS A 428 -16.77 2.11 20.17
CA LYS A 428 -16.48 3.39 20.81
C LYS A 428 -17.58 4.39 20.52
N GLU A 429 -17.77 4.68 19.24
CA GLU A 429 -18.69 5.71 18.77
C GLU A 429 -19.47 5.22 17.56
N THR A 430 -20.67 5.76 17.42
CA THR A 430 -21.52 5.57 16.24
C THR A 430 -22.09 6.92 15.87
N HIS A 431 -21.92 7.32 14.61
CA HIS A 431 -22.51 8.54 14.10
C HIS A 431 -23.14 8.30 12.74
N ASN A 432 -24.28 8.94 12.52
CA ASN A 432 -24.88 9.01 11.20
C ASN A 432 -24.18 10.14 10.44
N THR A 433 -23.67 9.84 9.24
CA THR A 433 -23.10 10.86 8.37
C THR A 433 -24.22 11.66 7.71
N SER A 434 -23.91 12.85 7.22
CA SER A 434 -24.89 13.69 6.50
C SER A 434 -25.35 13.04 5.19
N SER A 435 -24.50 12.18 4.61
CA SER A 435 -24.78 11.38 3.42
C SER A 435 -25.78 10.22 3.65
N GLY A 436 -26.18 9.97 4.90
CA GLY A 436 -27.08 8.88 5.28
C GLY A 436 -26.39 7.53 5.47
N THR A 437 -25.06 7.47 5.45
CA THR A 437 -24.29 6.28 5.87
C THR A 437 -24.13 6.27 7.39
N LEU A 438 -23.85 5.08 7.95
CA LEU A 438 -23.52 4.91 9.35
C LEU A 438 -22.01 4.72 9.47
N GLU A 439 -21.37 5.55 10.27
CA GLU A 439 -19.97 5.42 10.63
C GLU A 439 -19.87 4.88 12.07
N MET A 440 -18.99 3.90 12.27
CA MET A 440 -18.81 3.20 13.54
C MET A 440 -17.33 3.08 13.85
N GLU A 441 -16.90 3.54 15.02
CA GLU A 441 -15.53 3.40 15.50
C GLU A 441 -15.41 2.27 16.52
N PHE A 442 -14.41 1.42 16.36
CA PHE A 442 -14.09 0.29 17.22
C PHE A 442 -12.62 0.34 17.64
N LEU A 443 -12.34 -0.03 18.89
CA LEU A 443 -11.01 -0.51 19.24
C LEU A 443 -10.96 -2.01 19.02
N ILE A 444 -9.96 -2.48 18.28
CA ILE A 444 -9.75 -3.90 17.99
C ILE A 444 -8.27 -4.21 18.04
N SER A 445 -7.88 -5.40 18.53
CA SER A 445 -6.47 -5.78 18.42
C SER A 445 -6.10 -6.09 16.97
N SER A 446 -4.89 -5.73 16.54
CA SER A 446 -4.42 -6.00 15.16
C SER A 446 -4.55 -7.49 14.80
N ARG A 447 -4.38 -8.37 15.79
CA ARG A 447 -4.52 -9.81 15.66
C ARG A 447 -5.94 -10.23 15.28
N SER A 448 -6.94 -9.55 15.86
CA SER A 448 -8.36 -9.81 15.62
C SER A 448 -8.83 -9.22 14.29
N LEU A 449 -8.11 -8.24 13.74
CA LEU A 449 -8.43 -7.62 12.45
C LEU A 449 -7.92 -8.43 11.25
N LEU A 450 -6.94 -9.34 11.45
CA LEU A 450 -6.38 -10.16 10.38
C LEU A 450 -7.46 -10.90 9.58
N GLY A 451 -7.39 -10.79 8.25
CA GLY A 451 -8.34 -11.37 7.30
C GLY A 451 -9.74 -10.74 7.29
N PHE A 452 -10.06 -9.82 8.21
CA PHE A 452 -11.40 -9.24 8.29
C PHE A 452 -11.73 -8.33 7.10
N ARG A 453 -10.74 -7.70 6.45
CA ARG A 453 -10.99 -6.82 5.30
C ARG A 453 -11.67 -7.56 4.14
N SER A 454 -11.20 -8.77 3.81
CA SER A 454 -11.79 -9.61 2.76
C SER A 454 -13.21 -10.08 3.12
N GLU A 455 -13.42 -10.42 4.39
CA GLU A 455 -14.74 -10.77 4.92
C GLU A 455 -15.68 -9.56 4.86
N PHE A 456 -15.23 -8.39 5.31
CA PHE A 456 -15.96 -7.13 5.31
C PHE A 456 -16.44 -6.76 3.90
N LEU A 457 -15.57 -6.78 2.90
CA LEU A 457 -15.95 -6.49 1.51
C LEU A 457 -17.03 -7.45 1.00
N THR A 458 -16.99 -8.71 1.42
CA THR A 458 -18.02 -9.70 1.08
C THR A 458 -19.35 -9.38 1.78
N LEU A 459 -19.32 -9.10 3.09
CA LEU A 459 -20.49 -8.77 3.90
C LEU A 459 -21.19 -7.50 3.39
N THR A 460 -20.43 -6.49 3.01
CA THR A 460 -20.96 -5.22 2.51
C THR A 460 -21.16 -5.21 1.00
N ARG A 461 -20.94 -6.34 0.30
CA ARG A 461 -20.99 -6.42 -1.18
C ARG A 461 -20.16 -5.33 -1.87
N GLY A 462 -19.04 -4.96 -1.26
CA GLY A 462 -18.12 -3.91 -1.72
C GLY A 462 -18.59 -2.47 -1.50
N THR A 463 -19.76 -2.21 -0.91
CA THR A 463 -20.26 -0.84 -0.69
C THR A 463 -19.78 -0.21 0.61
N GLY A 464 -19.19 -0.98 1.51
CA GLY A 464 -18.67 -0.52 2.79
C GLY A 464 -17.23 -0.03 2.70
N ILE A 465 -16.85 0.83 3.63
CA ILE A 465 -15.53 1.42 3.75
C ILE A 465 -14.98 1.01 5.11
N ILE A 466 -13.74 0.51 5.13
CA ILE A 466 -13.06 0.06 6.32
C ILE A 466 -11.68 0.70 6.40
N TYR A 467 -11.36 1.26 7.56
CA TYR A 467 -10.10 1.92 7.83
C TYR A 467 -9.62 1.51 9.20
N SER A 468 -8.32 1.33 9.37
CA SER A 468 -7.74 1.06 10.66
C SER A 468 -6.42 1.80 10.79
N ASN A 469 -6.18 2.37 11.97
CA ASN A 469 -4.92 3.02 12.30
C ASN A 469 -4.43 2.48 13.64
N PHE A 470 -3.11 2.36 13.81
CA PHE A 470 -2.54 2.04 15.11
C PHE A 470 -2.97 3.10 16.14
N HIS A 471 -3.51 2.63 17.27
CA HIS A 471 -3.95 3.48 18.37
C HIS A 471 -2.93 3.45 19.52
N SER A 472 -2.66 2.26 20.06
CA SER A 472 -1.77 2.10 21.21
C SER A 472 -1.45 0.64 21.48
N TYR A 473 -0.35 0.38 22.19
CA TYR A 473 -0.16 -0.91 22.89
C TYR A 473 -1.02 -0.97 24.15
N GLN A 474 -1.83 -2.02 24.28
CA GLN A 474 -2.63 -2.27 25.49
C GLN A 474 -2.35 -3.67 26.04
N PRO A 475 -2.63 -3.94 27.34
CA PRO A 475 -2.49 -5.27 27.91
C PRO A 475 -3.23 -6.31 27.06
N TYR A 476 -2.68 -7.52 26.94
CA TYR A 476 -3.27 -8.60 26.15
C TYR A 476 -4.76 -8.84 26.45
N TRP A 477 -5.63 -8.80 25.43
CA TRP A 477 -7.09 -8.95 25.50
C TRP A 477 -7.56 -10.41 25.54
N GLY A 478 -6.64 -11.34 25.81
CA GLY A 478 -6.92 -12.77 25.95
C GLY A 478 -7.02 -13.50 24.60
N GLU A 479 -7.27 -14.80 24.68
CA GLU A 479 -7.33 -15.66 23.49
C GLU A 479 -8.53 -15.33 22.60
N LEU A 480 -8.35 -15.51 21.29
CA LEU A 480 -9.42 -15.41 20.31
C LEU A 480 -9.90 -16.81 19.96
N GLN A 481 -11.10 -16.91 19.42
CA GLN A 481 -11.53 -18.15 18.77
C GLN A 481 -10.56 -18.52 17.62
N PRO A 482 -10.46 -19.82 17.26
CA PRO A 482 -9.63 -20.26 16.15
C PRO A 482 -9.90 -19.43 14.89
N LYS A 483 -8.83 -19.07 14.16
CA LYS A 483 -8.94 -18.26 12.93
C LYS A 483 -9.83 -18.95 11.88
N ARG A 484 -9.80 -20.28 11.83
CA ARG A 484 -10.56 -21.08 10.87
C ARG A 484 -11.34 -22.19 11.60
N LEU A 485 -12.64 -22.32 11.29
CA LEU A 485 -13.50 -23.40 11.79
C LEU A 485 -13.56 -24.60 10.83
N THR A 486 -13.04 -24.44 9.62
CA THR A 486 -13.00 -25.44 8.55
C THR A 486 -11.63 -26.09 8.45
N GLY A 487 -11.57 -27.36 8.03
CA GLY A 487 -10.31 -28.01 7.69
C GLY A 487 -9.85 -27.69 6.26
N VAL A 488 -8.71 -28.25 5.88
CA VAL A 488 -8.18 -28.18 4.50
C VAL A 488 -8.17 -29.53 3.79
N LEU A 489 -8.33 -29.49 2.47
CA LEU A 489 -8.09 -30.62 1.58
C LEU A 489 -6.61 -30.64 1.20
N ILE A 490 -5.92 -31.75 1.50
CA ILE A 490 -4.46 -31.88 1.33
C ILE A 490 -4.18 -32.96 0.29
N SER A 491 -3.36 -32.67 -0.72
CA SER A 491 -2.95 -33.67 -1.70
C SER A 491 -2.08 -34.76 -1.06
N HIS A 492 -2.38 -36.02 -1.38
CA HIS A 492 -1.63 -37.19 -0.94
C HIS A 492 -0.36 -37.46 -1.75
N GLU A 493 -0.38 -37.15 -3.05
CA GLU A 493 0.63 -37.63 -4.01
C GLU A 493 0.97 -36.54 -5.03
N PRO A 494 2.19 -36.57 -5.60
CA PRO A 494 2.56 -35.71 -6.69
C PRO A 494 1.97 -36.19 -8.03
N GLY A 495 1.56 -35.23 -8.87
CA GLY A 495 1.04 -35.51 -10.21
C GLY A 495 0.28 -34.33 -10.79
N LYS A 496 -0.56 -34.58 -11.81
CA LYS A 496 -1.46 -33.57 -12.38
C LYS A 496 -2.89 -33.81 -11.92
N ALA A 497 -3.57 -32.77 -11.46
CA ALA A 497 -4.95 -32.88 -11.03
C ALA A 497 -5.87 -33.28 -12.18
N THR A 498 -6.76 -34.25 -11.98
CA THR A 498 -7.71 -34.70 -13.01
C THR A 498 -9.09 -34.10 -12.77
N ALA A 499 -9.80 -33.74 -13.84
CA ALA A 499 -11.17 -33.22 -13.73
C ALA A 499 -12.10 -34.18 -12.98
N TYR A 500 -11.94 -35.49 -13.19
CA TYR A 500 -12.70 -36.53 -12.51
C TYR A 500 -12.50 -36.53 -10.99
N SER A 501 -11.25 -36.42 -10.51
CA SER A 501 -10.99 -36.39 -9.06
C SER A 501 -11.49 -35.10 -8.42
N LEU A 502 -11.30 -33.96 -9.09
CA LEU A 502 -11.79 -32.67 -8.57
C LEU A 502 -13.31 -32.65 -8.48
N TRP A 503 -14.01 -33.23 -9.47
CA TRP A 503 -15.47 -33.35 -9.46
C TRP A 503 -15.98 -34.19 -8.29
N GLY A 504 -15.31 -35.28 -7.94
CA GLY A 504 -15.67 -36.08 -6.77
C GLY A 504 -15.37 -35.40 -5.42
N LEU A 505 -14.58 -34.33 -5.42
CA LEU A 505 -14.17 -33.60 -4.21
C LEU A 505 -14.96 -32.32 -3.98
N GLN A 506 -15.58 -31.74 -5.00
CA GLN A 506 -16.32 -30.48 -4.87
C GLN A 506 -17.52 -30.59 -3.89
N ASP A 507 -18.11 -31.79 -3.73
CA ASP A 507 -19.16 -32.04 -2.72
C ASP A 507 -18.62 -31.97 -1.28
N ARG A 508 -17.31 -32.17 -1.10
CA ARG A 508 -16.65 -32.16 0.21
C ARG A 508 -16.09 -30.78 0.56
N GLY A 509 -16.01 -29.86 -0.40
CA GLY A 509 -15.24 -28.64 -0.19
C GLY A 509 -15.09 -27.74 -1.41
N GLU A 510 -14.75 -26.48 -1.14
CA GLU A 510 -14.33 -25.52 -2.17
C GLU A 510 -12.93 -25.91 -2.69
N ILE A 511 -12.75 -25.93 -4.01
CA ILE A 511 -11.50 -26.34 -4.67
C ILE A 511 -10.71 -25.10 -5.13
N PHE A 512 -9.38 -25.13 -4.96
CA PHE A 512 -8.47 -24.04 -5.32
C PHE A 512 -7.70 -24.26 -6.62
N ILE A 513 -7.63 -25.50 -7.11
CA ILE A 513 -6.80 -25.87 -8.26
C ILE A 513 -7.64 -26.20 -9.50
N HIS A 514 -7.06 -26.01 -10.67
CA HIS A 514 -7.64 -26.38 -11.95
C HIS A 514 -7.24 -27.80 -12.37
N PRO A 515 -8.06 -28.46 -13.21
CA PRO A 515 -7.62 -29.67 -13.91
C PRO A 515 -6.34 -29.41 -14.70
N GLY A 516 -5.34 -30.29 -14.55
CA GLY A 516 -4.03 -30.19 -15.19
C GLY A 516 -2.95 -29.56 -14.33
N ASP A 517 -3.32 -28.88 -13.24
CA ASP A 517 -2.36 -28.25 -12.32
C ASP A 517 -1.46 -29.31 -11.68
N ALA A 518 -0.18 -28.98 -11.56
CA ALA A 518 0.80 -29.81 -10.87
C ALA A 518 0.57 -29.71 -9.36
N VAL A 519 0.40 -30.86 -8.71
CA VAL A 519 0.26 -30.99 -7.26
C VAL A 519 1.39 -31.83 -6.69
N TYR A 520 1.62 -31.71 -5.39
CA TYR A 520 2.57 -32.50 -4.63
C TYR A 520 2.00 -32.88 -3.26
N GLU A 521 2.59 -33.89 -2.60
CA GLU A 521 2.16 -34.32 -1.28
C GLU A 521 2.25 -33.16 -0.27
N GLY A 522 1.18 -32.90 0.47
CA GLY A 522 1.13 -31.82 1.46
C GLY A 522 0.68 -30.45 0.91
N MET A 523 0.49 -30.33 -0.40
CA MET A 523 -0.13 -29.15 -1.02
C MET A 523 -1.61 -29.07 -0.62
N ILE A 524 -2.06 -27.89 -0.20
CA ILE A 524 -3.47 -27.59 0.09
C ILE A 524 -4.15 -27.22 -1.22
N ILE A 525 -5.26 -27.91 -1.50
CA ILE A 525 -5.95 -27.87 -2.79
C ILE A 525 -7.41 -27.42 -2.67
N GLY A 526 -7.86 -27.14 -1.45
CA GLY A 526 -9.22 -26.69 -1.17
C GLY A 526 -9.53 -26.57 0.32
N VAL A 527 -10.73 -26.08 0.62
CA VAL A 527 -11.30 -26.02 1.98
C VAL A 527 -12.19 -27.24 2.17
N HIS A 528 -12.06 -27.93 3.29
CA HIS A 528 -12.97 -29.03 3.65
C HIS A 528 -14.18 -28.48 4.41
N ASN A 529 -15.39 -28.86 4.01
CA ASN A 529 -16.64 -28.40 4.63
C ASN A 529 -16.78 -28.85 6.10
N LYS A 530 -16.00 -29.84 6.54
CA LYS A 530 -15.94 -30.27 7.95
C LYS A 530 -14.71 -29.67 8.61
N GLY A 531 -14.79 -29.39 9.91
CA GLY A 531 -13.72 -28.74 10.69
C GLY A 531 -12.45 -29.55 10.94
N ASN A 532 -12.17 -30.58 10.13
CA ASN A 532 -10.98 -31.41 10.23
C ASN A 532 -10.26 -31.50 8.88
N ASP A 533 -8.94 -31.63 8.90
CA ASP A 533 -8.16 -31.80 7.67
C ASP A 533 -8.42 -33.16 7.02
N LEU A 534 -8.40 -33.19 5.69
CA LEU A 534 -8.61 -34.40 4.90
C LEU A 534 -7.55 -34.53 3.80
N THR A 535 -6.71 -35.55 3.93
CA THR A 535 -5.81 -35.94 2.84
C THR A 535 -6.58 -36.68 1.74
N VAL A 536 -6.48 -36.22 0.50
CA VAL A 536 -7.20 -36.74 -0.65
C VAL A 536 -6.28 -36.97 -1.85
N ASN A 537 -6.71 -37.82 -2.78
CA ASN A 537 -6.00 -38.07 -4.03
C ASN A 537 -6.72 -37.33 -5.16
N VAL A 538 -6.00 -36.46 -5.87
CA VAL A 538 -6.52 -35.64 -6.98
C VAL A 538 -6.03 -36.08 -8.36
N ILE A 539 -5.27 -37.16 -8.44
CA ILE A 539 -4.62 -37.62 -9.68
C ILE A 539 -5.33 -38.83 -10.32
N ARG A 540 -6.36 -39.38 -9.66
CA ARG A 540 -7.07 -40.56 -10.15
C ARG A 540 -7.92 -40.24 -11.38
N GLY A 541 -7.72 -40.99 -12.45
CA GLY A 541 -8.61 -40.98 -13.61
C GLY A 541 -9.88 -41.80 -13.39
N LYS A 542 -10.88 -41.60 -14.26
CA LYS A 542 -12.06 -42.48 -14.33
C LYS A 542 -11.58 -43.89 -14.70
N LYS A 543 -11.91 -44.90 -13.89
CA LYS A 543 -11.63 -46.30 -14.27
C LYS A 543 -12.55 -46.68 -15.43
N LEU A 544 -11.98 -47.00 -16.58
CA LEU A 544 -12.71 -47.57 -17.70
C LEU A 544 -13.07 -49.02 -17.36
N THR A 545 -14.25 -49.24 -16.76
CA THR A 545 -14.83 -50.59 -16.69
C THR A 545 -15.46 -50.90 -18.03
N ASN A 546 -14.94 -51.92 -18.73
CA ASN A 546 -15.35 -52.39 -20.06
C ASN A 546 -16.77 -53.00 -20.14
N ILE A 547 -17.71 -52.58 -19.30
CA ILE A 547 -19.09 -53.08 -19.34
C ILE A 547 -20.06 -51.91 -19.27
N ARG A 548 -20.59 -51.58 -20.46
CA ARG A 548 -21.92 -51.00 -20.72
C ARG A 548 -22.25 -49.67 -20.03
N ALA A 549 -21.74 -48.58 -20.62
CA ALA A 549 -22.45 -47.30 -20.63
C ALA A 549 -22.07 -46.54 -21.91
N ALA A 550 -22.59 -46.98 -23.05
CA ALA A 550 -22.48 -46.28 -24.34
C ALA A 550 -23.44 -45.06 -24.44
N SER A 551 -23.92 -44.54 -23.31
CA SER A 551 -24.98 -43.51 -23.26
C SER A 551 -24.97 -42.77 -21.92
N ALA A 552 -23.89 -42.05 -21.61
CA ALA A 552 -23.83 -40.90 -20.69
C ALA A 552 -22.37 -40.47 -20.53
N ASP A 553 -21.80 -39.79 -21.53
CA ASP A 553 -20.76 -38.82 -21.24
C ASP A 553 -21.45 -37.63 -20.56
N GLU A 554 -21.78 -37.78 -19.28
CA GLU A 554 -22.11 -36.63 -18.44
C GLU A 554 -20.88 -35.72 -18.49
N ALA A 555 -21.04 -34.56 -19.15
CA ALA A 555 -20.02 -33.54 -19.17
C ALA A 555 -19.71 -33.18 -17.70
N ILE A 556 -18.51 -33.51 -17.24
CA ILE A 556 -18.07 -33.24 -15.88
C ILE A 556 -18.12 -31.72 -15.67
N GLN A 557 -19.13 -31.25 -14.95
CA GLN A 557 -19.29 -29.84 -14.65
C GLN A 557 -18.57 -29.53 -13.33
N LEU A 558 -17.47 -28.80 -13.44
CA LEU A 558 -16.70 -28.33 -12.29
C LEU A 558 -17.14 -26.93 -11.91
N ILE A 559 -17.31 -26.70 -10.62
CA ILE A 559 -17.41 -25.35 -10.08
C ILE A 559 -16.08 -24.64 -10.35
N LYS A 560 -16.14 -23.39 -10.82
CA LYS A 560 -14.93 -22.60 -11.09
C LYS A 560 -14.12 -22.48 -9.79
N PRO A 561 -12.84 -22.90 -9.76
CA PRO A 561 -12.01 -22.77 -8.58
C PRO A 561 -11.90 -21.33 -8.11
N ARG A 562 -11.74 -21.16 -6.80
CA ARG A 562 -11.48 -19.85 -6.20
C ARG A 562 -10.12 -19.35 -6.67
N VAL A 563 -10.07 -18.12 -7.19
CA VAL A 563 -8.80 -17.48 -7.55
C VAL A 563 -8.01 -17.20 -6.26
N MET A 564 -6.79 -17.73 -6.20
CA MET A 564 -5.90 -17.56 -5.05
C MET A 564 -5.14 -16.24 -5.14
N THR A 565 -5.68 -15.20 -4.50
CA THR A 565 -4.96 -13.93 -4.29
C THR A 565 -3.99 -14.04 -3.12
N LEU A 566 -2.93 -13.25 -3.12
CA LEU A 566 -1.93 -13.26 -2.05
C LEU A 566 -2.51 -12.87 -0.68
N GLU A 567 -3.39 -11.87 -0.64
CA GLU A 567 -4.07 -11.38 0.56
C GLU A 567 -4.91 -12.50 1.17
N PHE A 568 -5.74 -13.14 0.36
CA PHE A 568 -6.51 -14.30 0.80
C PHE A 568 -5.60 -15.41 1.32
N ALA A 569 -4.52 -15.75 0.61
CA ALA A 569 -3.60 -16.80 1.02
C ALA A 569 -2.96 -16.52 2.40
N ILE A 570 -2.44 -15.30 2.61
CA ILE A 570 -1.81 -14.87 3.87
C ILE A 570 -2.83 -14.83 5.02
N ALA A 571 -4.05 -14.38 4.74
CA ALA A 571 -5.14 -14.36 5.72
C ALA A 571 -5.68 -15.75 6.07
N PHE A 572 -5.61 -16.69 5.13
CA PHE A 572 -6.22 -18.03 5.24
C PHE A 572 -5.37 -19.04 6.01
N ILE A 573 -4.04 -18.96 5.90
CA ILE A 573 -3.15 -19.98 6.45
C ILE A 573 -3.07 -19.98 7.98
N GLU A 574 -2.90 -21.18 8.55
CA GLU A 574 -2.68 -21.40 9.98
C GLU A 574 -1.20 -21.68 10.32
N GLU A 575 -0.88 -21.88 11.61
CA GLU A 575 0.50 -22.00 12.12
C GLU A 575 1.30 -23.16 11.50
N ASP A 576 0.61 -24.25 11.18
CA ASP A 576 1.17 -25.45 10.53
C ASP A 576 1.13 -25.36 8.99
N GLU A 577 0.82 -24.20 8.43
CA GLU A 577 0.68 -23.94 7.00
C GLU A 577 1.65 -22.84 6.53
N LEU A 578 1.92 -22.84 5.23
CA LEU A 578 2.77 -21.86 4.55
C LEU A 578 2.12 -21.47 3.21
N VAL A 579 2.33 -20.22 2.80
CA VAL A 579 2.07 -19.79 1.41
C VAL A 579 3.36 -19.94 0.62
N GLU A 580 3.33 -20.75 -0.43
CA GLU A 580 4.38 -20.85 -1.44
C GLU A 580 4.11 -19.83 -2.55
N ILE A 581 5.06 -18.94 -2.81
CA ILE A 581 4.95 -17.86 -3.80
C ILE A 581 6.00 -18.05 -4.87
N THR A 582 5.56 -18.07 -6.12
CA THR A 582 6.41 -18.11 -7.31
C THR A 582 6.00 -17.03 -8.32
N PRO A 583 6.85 -16.70 -9.32
CA PRO A 583 6.53 -15.68 -10.33
C PRO A 583 5.23 -15.92 -11.11
N LYS A 584 4.72 -17.16 -11.15
CA LYS A 584 3.50 -17.51 -11.87
C LYS A 584 2.37 -18.04 -11.00
N SER A 585 2.66 -18.54 -9.80
CA SER A 585 1.68 -19.22 -8.96
C SER A 585 1.75 -18.78 -7.50
N ILE A 586 0.60 -18.83 -6.82
CA ILE A 586 0.51 -18.76 -5.37
C ILE A 586 -0.16 -20.06 -4.92
N ARG A 587 0.53 -20.83 -4.07
CA ARG A 587 0.07 -22.13 -3.59
C ARG A 587 0.03 -22.15 -2.08
N LEU A 588 -0.82 -23.00 -1.53
CA LEU A 588 -0.91 -23.25 -0.11
C LEU A 588 -0.35 -24.63 0.18
N ARG A 589 0.37 -24.80 1.29
CA ARG A 589 0.89 -26.10 1.71
C ARG A 589 0.93 -26.22 3.23
N LYS A 590 0.93 -27.46 3.71
CA LYS A 590 1.33 -27.75 5.08
C LYS A 590 2.84 -27.56 5.23
N ARG A 591 3.26 -27.11 6.41
CA ARG A 591 4.66 -27.02 6.82
C ARG A 591 5.31 -28.40 6.74
N TYR A 592 4.63 -29.41 7.28
CA TYR A 592 5.00 -30.82 7.17
C TYR A 592 4.24 -31.49 6.02
N LEU A 593 4.98 -31.89 4.98
CA LEU A 593 4.39 -32.39 3.75
C LEU A 593 3.82 -33.81 3.90
N THR A 594 4.53 -34.70 4.59
CA THR A 594 4.07 -36.07 4.76
C THR A 594 3.01 -36.16 5.84
N LYS A 595 2.06 -37.09 5.68
CA LYS A 595 1.05 -37.34 6.71
C LYS A 595 1.67 -37.78 8.03
N SER A 596 2.70 -38.63 7.98
CA SER A 596 3.42 -39.10 9.17
C SER A 596 4.08 -37.98 9.97
N ASP A 597 4.65 -36.99 9.29
CA ASP A 597 5.29 -35.85 9.97
C ASP A 597 4.26 -34.93 10.62
N ARG A 598 3.10 -34.72 9.98
CA ARG A 598 1.96 -34.01 10.59
C ARG A 598 1.45 -34.72 11.84
N ASP A 599 1.19 -36.03 11.74
CA ASP A 599 0.72 -36.83 12.89
C ASP A 599 1.73 -36.80 14.05
N ARG A 600 3.04 -36.74 13.75
CA ARG A 600 4.10 -36.61 14.75
C ARG A 600 4.12 -35.22 15.39
N PHE A 601 3.91 -34.17 14.61
CA PHE A 601 3.82 -32.79 15.09
C PHE A 601 2.59 -32.58 15.99
N ASP A 602 1.42 -33.07 15.58
CA ASP A 602 0.18 -32.96 16.35
C ASP A 602 0.26 -33.66 17.71
N ARG A 603 0.95 -34.82 17.76
CA ARG A 603 1.22 -35.50 19.04
C ARG A 603 2.09 -34.66 19.97
N LYS A 604 3.04 -33.92 19.43
CA LYS A 604 3.98 -33.07 20.19
C LYS A 604 3.31 -31.79 20.72
N ILE A 605 2.30 -31.27 20.04
CA ILE A 605 1.50 -30.12 20.52
C ILE A 605 0.56 -30.53 21.66
N LYS A 606 0.04 -31.77 21.61
CA LYS A 606 -0.90 -32.30 22.61
C LYS A 606 -0.22 -32.81 23.89
N SER A 607 1.09 -33.06 23.84
CA SER A 607 1.95 -33.41 24.98
C SER A 607 2.54 -32.18 25.62
#